data_AF-A0A2N2GRQ9-F1
#
_entry.id   AF-A0A2N2GRQ9-F1
#
_cell.length_a   1.000
_cell.length_b   1.000
_cell.length_c   1.000
_cell.angle_alpha   90.00
_cell.angle_beta   90.00
_cell.angle_gamma   90.00
#
_symmetry.space_group_name_H-M   'P 1'
#
loop_
_entity.id
_entity.type
_entity.pdbx_description
1 polymer ?
#
loop_
_entity_poly.entity_id
_entity_poly.type
_entity_poly.pdbx_seq_one_letter_code
_entity_poly.pdbx_strand_id
1 'polypeptide(L)'
;MKATWEKVFEYSSMPVQGTMSRKLRKGVSVQVNEGKVYEKAVIFLGEEFVRVTEEGKDGKSFNTYYDWAKIGSVRTCSAKEKE
;
A
#
# COMPACT_ATOMS: atom_id res chain seq x y z
N MET A 1 -11.58 11.85 -4.83
CA MET A 1 -10.77 10.74 -5.39
C MET A 1 -10.54 9.57 -4.42
N LYS A 2 -10.93 9.65 -3.14
CA LYS A 2 -10.75 8.56 -2.16
C LYS A 2 -11.15 7.18 -2.70
N ALA A 3 -12.38 7.03 -3.19
CA ALA A 3 -12.88 5.77 -3.73
C ALA A 3 -12.04 5.21 -4.91
N THR A 4 -11.42 6.10 -5.71
CA THR A 4 -10.50 5.69 -6.77
C THR A 4 -9.21 5.12 -6.18
N TRP A 5 -8.63 5.79 -5.19
CA TRP A 5 -7.42 5.33 -4.53
C TRP A 5 -7.62 4.05 -3.72
N GLU A 6 -8.75 3.90 -3.04
CA GLU A 6 -9.15 2.65 -2.39
C GLU A 6 -9.11 1.49 -3.38
N LYS A 7 -9.74 1.64 -4.55
CA LYS A 7 -9.69 0.60 -5.60
C LYS A 7 -8.25 0.29 -6.04
N VAL A 8 -7.41 1.29 -6.25
CA VAL A 8 -6.00 1.08 -6.63
C VAL A 8 -5.27 0.24 -5.58
N PHE A 9 -5.41 0.59 -4.30
CA PHE A 9 -4.82 -0.18 -3.21
C PHE A 9 -5.42 -1.58 -3.10
N GLU A 10 -6.72 -1.76 -3.35
CA GLU A 10 -7.37 -3.06 -3.37
C GLU A 10 -6.85 -3.96 -4.50
N TYR A 11 -6.60 -3.41 -5.69
CA TYR A 11 -6.02 -4.15 -6.81
C TYR A 11 -4.59 -4.60 -6.51
N SER A 12 -3.75 -3.76 -5.89
CA SER A 12 -2.36 -4.09 -5.57
C SER A 12 -2.20 -5.00 -4.35
N SER A 13 -3.27 -5.32 -3.65
CA SER A 13 -3.24 -6.06 -2.37
C SER A 13 -4.27 -7.18 -2.28
N MET A 14 -4.17 -7.97 -1.21
CA MET A 14 -5.12 -8.99 -0.81
C MET A 14 -5.57 -8.75 0.64
N PRO A 15 -6.86 -8.96 0.96
CA PRO A 15 -7.34 -8.79 2.33
C PRO A 15 -6.64 -9.77 3.28
N VAL A 16 -6.33 -9.32 4.49
CA VAL A 16 -5.82 -10.18 5.57
C VAL A 16 -7.00 -10.60 6.44
N GLN A 17 -7.28 -11.91 6.47
CA GLN A 17 -8.44 -12.49 7.13
C GLN A 17 -8.52 -12.07 8.61
N GLY A 18 -9.70 -11.63 9.04
CA GLY A 18 -9.94 -11.17 10.40
C GLY A 18 -9.42 -9.77 10.73
N THR A 19 -8.96 -9.00 9.72
CA THR A 19 -8.47 -7.63 9.91
C THR A 19 -9.03 -6.66 8.87
N MET A 20 -8.94 -5.36 9.15
CA MET A 20 -9.21 -4.27 8.19
C MET A 20 -7.99 -3.96 7.28
N SER A 21 -6.96 -4.81 7.33
CA SER A 21 -5.72 -4.61 6.61
C SER A 21 -5.64 -5.50 5.37
N ARG A 22 -4.76 -5.10 4.45
CA ARG A 22 -4.50 -5.79 3.20
C ARG A 22 -3.01 -5.94 3.01
N LYS A 23 -2.52 -7.08 2.55
CA LYS A 23 -1.10 -7.28 2.25
C LYS A 23 -0.86 -7.09 0.77
N LEU A 24 0.22 -6.40 0.38
CA LEU A 24 0.61 -6.30 -1.03
C LEU A 24 0.74 -7.70 -1.65
N ARG A 25 0.27 -7.83 -2.89
CA ARG A 25 0.43 -9.08 -3.67
C ARG A 25 1.91 -9.39 -3.84
N LYS A 26 2.25 -10.68 -3.95
CA LYS A 26 3.63 -11.11 -4.18
C LYS A 26 4.16 -10.47 -5.47
N GLY A 27 5.33 -9.86 -5.40
CA GLY A 27 5.97 -9.20 -6.55
C GLY A 27 5.37 -7.84 -6.91
N VAL A 28 4.42 -7.31 -6.13
CA VAL A 28 3.87 -5.97 -6.28
C VAL A 28 4.48 -5.03 -5.25
N SER A 29 4.91 -3.85 -5.69
CA SER A 29 5.29 -2.73 -4.84
C SER A 29 4.38 -1.53 -5.10
N VAL A 30 4.27 -0.64 -4.11
CA VAL A 30 3.46 0.58 -4.21
C VAL A 30 4.27 1.81 -3.80
N GLN A 31 3.99 2.94 -4.42
CA GLN A 31 4.58 4.23 -4.12
C GLN A 31 3.46 5.26 -4.07
N VAL A 32 3.46 6.12 -3.05
CA VAL A 32 2.46 7.19 -2.87
C VAL A 32 3.19 8.53 -3.03
N ASN A 33 2.60 9.45 -3.81
CA ASN A 33 3.13 10.79 -4.07
C ASN A 33 4.60 10.82 -4.51
N GLU A 34 5.01 9.87 -5.34
CA GLU A 34 6.41 9.71 -5.80
C GLU A 34 7.45 9.59 -4.67
N GLY A 35 7.00 9.26 -3.45
CA GLY A 35 7.84 9.10 -2.28
C GLY A 35 8.53 7.73 -2.22
N LYS A 36 8.55 7.14 -1.03
CA LYS A 36 9.16 5.82 -0.82
C LYS A 36 8.42 4.73 -1.60
N VAL A 37 9.18 3.78 -2.14
CA VAL A 37 8.65 2.52 -2.70
C VAL A 37 8.53 1.50 -1.58
N TYR A 38 7.33 0.98 -1.38
CA TYR A 38 7.01 -0.01 -0.36
C TYR A 38 6.89 -1.39 -1.00
N GLU A 39 7.69 -2.32 -0.50
CA GLU A 39 7.65 -3.74 -0.85
C GLU A 39 7.15 -4.55 0.34
N LYS A 40 6.39 -5.62 0.08
CA LYS A 40 5.86 -6.53 1.12
C LYS A 40 5.09 -5.85 2.25
N ALA A 41 4.61 -4.62 2.02
CA ALA A 41 3.92 -3.83 3.01
C ALA A 41 2.49 -4.32 3.28
N VAL A 42 1.99 -3.96 4.46
CA VAL A 42 0.59 -4.08 4.85
C VAL A 42 -0.06 -2.71 4.77
N ILE A 43 -1.24 -2.64 4.18
CA ILE A 43 -1.99 -1.43 3.92
C ILE A 43 -3.28 -1.49 4.72
N PHE A 44 -3.56 -0.46 5.50
CA PHE A 44 -4.85 -0.24 6.13
C PHE A 44 -5.56 0.91 5.43
N LEU A 45 -6.78 0.64 4.95
CA LEU A 45 -7.64 1.62 4.30
C LEU A 45 -8.63 2.13 5.34
N GLY A 46 -8.24 3.19 6.05
CA GLY A 46 -9.09 3.86 7.02
C GLY A 46 -10.04 4.85 6.37
N GLU A 47 -11.01 5.32 7.14
CA GLU A 47 -11.95 6.31 6.62
C GLU A 47 -11.27 7.64 6.29
N GLU A 48 -10.39 8.12 7.17
CA GLU A 48 -9.72 9.43 7.04
C GLU A 48 -8.32 9.33 6.41
N PHE A 49 -7.67 8.17 6.50
CA PHE A 49 -6.28 8.01 6.05
C PHE A 49 -6.00 6.61 5.51
N VAL A 50 -4.91 6.50 4.74
CA VAL A 50 -4.22 5.25 4.43
C VAL A 50 -3.03 5.12 5.35
N ARG A 51 -2.83 3.93 5.92
CA ARG A 51 -1.57 3.59 6.59
C ARG A 51 -0.85 2.50 5.81
N VAL A 52 0.41 2.73 5.51
CA VAL A 52 1.32 1.74 4.93
C VAL A 52 2.32 1.33 6.01
N THR A 53 2.35 0.03 6.31
CA THR A 53 3.20 -0.56 7.33
C THR A 53 4.26 -1.43 6.65
N GLU A 54 5.53 -1.19 6.95
CA GLU A 54 6.67 -1.98 6.49
C GLU A 54 7.50 -2.50 7.66
N GLU A 55 8.18 -3.64 7.46
CA GLU A 55 9.13 -4.17 8.41
C GLU A 55 10.55 -3.71 8.07
N GLY A 56 11.19 -3.07 9.04
CA GLY A 56 12.58 -2.68 9.03
C GLY A 56 13.53 -3.87 9.16
N LYS A 57 14.77 -3.66 8.70
CA LYS A 57 15.85 -4.66 8.84
C LYS A 57 16.21 -4.97 10.30
N ASP A 58 15.87 -4.08 11.22
CA ASP A 58 16.07 -4.20 12.67
C ASP A 58 14.86 -4.78 13.40
N GLY A 59 13.89 -5.33 12.67
CA GLY A 59 12.65 -5.87 13.23
C GLY A 59 11.65 -4.80 13.69
N LYS A 60 11.92 -3.52 13.46
CA LYS A 60 10.98 -2.45 13.78
C LYS A 60 9.90 -2.35 12.71
N SER A 61 8.68 -2.05 13.13
CA SER A 61 7.59 -1.74 12.21
C SER A 61 7.54 -0.23 11.97
N PHE A 62 7.63 0.19 10.71
CA PHE A 62 7.45 1.58 10.31
C PHE A 62 6.05 1.77 9.75
N ASN A 63 5.35 2.80 10.21
CA ASN A 63 4.01 3.14 9.77
C ASN A 63 4.04 4.53 9.13
N THR A 64 3.68 4.62 7.86
CA THR A 64 3.50 5.89 7.16
C THR A 64 2.01 6.15 6.94
N TYR A 65 1.57 7.36 7.26
CA TYR A 65 0.17 7.77 7.17
C TYR A 65 0.00 8.78 6.05
N TYR A 66 -1.02 8.57 5.22
CA TYR A 66 -1.38 9.44 4.11
C TYR A 66 -2.81 9.89 4.28
N ASP A 67 -3.02 11.19 4.36
CA ASP A 67 -4.34 11.81 4.26
C ASP A 67 -4.87 11.61 2.83
N TRP A 68 -6.08 11.07 2.70
CA TRP A 68 -6.73 10.84 1.41
C TRP A 68 -6.79 12.08 0.53
N ALA A 69 -6.97 13.26 1.11
CA ALA A 69 -7.04 14.53 0.40
C ALA A 69 -5.69 14.98 -0.16
N LYS A 70 -4.58 14.44 0.38
CA LYS A 70 -3.21 14.80 -0.01
C LYS A 70 -2.54 13.77 -0.91
N ILE A 71 -3.23 12.69 -1.26
CA ILE A 71 -2.74 11.73 -2.26
C ILE A 71 -2.96 12.31 -3.66
N GLY A 72 -1.88 12.80 -4.26
CA GLY A 72 -1.82 13.25 -5.64
C GLY A 72 -1.52 12.12 -6.63
N SER A 73 -0.80 11.07 -6.21
CA SER A 73 -0.52 9.92 -7.07
C SER A 73 -0.31 8.63 -6.29
N VAL A 74 -0.68 7.50 -6.91
CA VAL A 74 -0.34 6.14 -6.46
C VAL A 74 0.22 5.39 -7.67
N ARG A 75 1.44 4.85 -7.52
CA ARG A 75 2.09 4.00 -8.52
C ARG A 75 2.21 2.59 -7.98
N THR A 76 1.82 1.60 -8.79
CA THR A 76 2.04 0.19 -8.51
C THR A 76 3.03 -0.36 -9.52
N CYS A 77 4.02 -1.11 -9.06
CA CYS A 77 4.99 -1.77 -9.93
C CYS A 77 4.89 -3.28 -9.72
N SER A 78 4.85 -4.04 -10.82
CA SER A 78 4.99 -5.49 -10.81
C SER A 78 6.03 -5.89 -11.85
N ALA A 79 6.80 -6.94 -11.57
CA ALA A 79 7.65 -7.52 -12.59
C ALA A 79 6.76 -8.08 -13.71
N LYS A 80 7.06 -7.76 -14.97
CA LYS A 80 6.52 -8.53 -16.10
C LYS A 80 6.98 -9.97 -15.91
N GLU A 81 6.04 -10.91 -15.88
CA GLU A 81 6.39 -12.32 -16.11
C GLU A 81 7.11 -12.37 -17.46
N LYS A 82 8.29 -13.00 -17.49
CA LYS A 82 8.92 -13.34 -18.76
C LYS A 82 8.00 -14.37 -19.41
N GLU A 83 7.39 -14.01 -20.54
CA GLU A 83 6.75 -14.97 -21.45
C GLU A 83 7.74 -16.09 -21.83
#